data_AF-A0A1I0WS80-F1
#
_entry.id   AF-A0A1I0WS80-F1
#
_cell.length_a   1.000
_cell.length_b   1.000
_cell.length_c   1.000
_cell.angle_alpha   90.00
_cell.angle_beta   90.00
_cell.angle_gamma   90.00
#
_symmetry.space_group_name_H-M   'P 1'
#
loop_
_entity.id
_entity.type
_entity.pdbx_description
1 polymer ?
#
loop_
_entity_poly.entity_id
_entity_poly.type
_entity_poly.pdbx_seq_one_letter_code
_entity_poly.pdbx_strand_id
1 'polypeptide(L)' 'MKNTMGDLNNHLFAQLERLNDESLTDEQLKKELERAKAVSSVASQIISNGFLVLKAVQMKSDSMNADAQLPKMLEGGN' A
#
# COMPACT_ATOMS: atom_id res chain seq x y z
N MET A 1 -13.53 7.11 5.09
CA MET A 1 -12.78 5.84 5.11
C MET A 1 -11.29 6.16 5.07
N LYS A 2 -10.44 5.40 5.75
CA LYS A 2 -8.96 5.55 5.71
C LYS A 2 -8.37 4.47 4.79
N ASN A 3 -8.60 4.60 3.49
CA ASN A 3 -8.27 3.59 2.49
C ASN A 3 -7.52 4.18 1.29
N THR A 4 -6.83 5.29 1.48
CA THR A 4 -6.01 5.93 0.44
C THR A 4 -4.53 5.54 0.55
N MET A 5 -3.76 5.77 -0.52
CA MET A 5 -2.30 5.62 -0.48
C MET A 5 -1.63 6.60 0.51
N GLY A 6 -2.25 7.77 0.73
CA GLY A 6 -1.80 8.72 1.75
C GLY A 6 -1.98 8.16 3.17
N ASP A 7 -3.12 7.51 3.45
CA ASP A 7 -3.36 6.85 4.75
C ASP A 7 -2.34 5.72 4.99
N LEU A 8 -2.04 4.92 3.96
CA LEU A 8 -1.01 3.89 4.04
C LEU A 8 0.35 4.48 4.42
N ASN A 9 0.75 5.56 3.74
CA ASN A 9 2.02 6.23 3.99
C ASN A 9 2.10 6.79 5.42
N ASN A 10 1.03 7.42 5.91
CA ASN A 10 0.94 7.88 7.30
C ASN A 10 1.10 6.73 8.31
N HIS A 11 0.49 5.57 8.05
CA HIS A 11 0.62 4.40 8.92
C HIS A 11 2.04 3.83 8.93
N LEU A 12 2.73 3.82 7.78
CA LEU A 12 4.13 3.38 7.68
C LEU A 12 5.06 4.33 8.44
N PHE A 13 4.89 5.64 8.31
CA PHE A 13 5.67 6.62 9.08
C PHE A 13 5.42 6.49 10.58
N ALA A 14 4.16 6.36 11.00
CA ALA A 14 3.84 6.13 12.41
C ALA A 14 4.45 4.82 12.96
N GLN A 15 4.62 3.79 12.12
CA GLN A 15 5.33 2.57 12.53
C GLN A 15 6.83 2.78 12.68
N LEU A 16 7.45 3.61 11.81
CA LEU A 16 8.85 3.99 11.95
C LEU A 16 9.09 4.80 13.23
N GLU A 17 8.21 5.74 13.55
CA GLU A 17 8.27 6.50 14.81
C GLU A 17 8.19 5.58 16.03
N ARG A 18 7.25 4.61 16.03
CA ARG A 18 7.15 3.62 17.12
C ARG A 18 8.40 2.76 17.27
N LEU A 19 9.02 2.34 16.17
CA LEU A 19 10.26 1.55 16.21
C LEU A 19 11.46 2.33 16.77
N ASN A 20 11.45 3.66 16.60
CA ASN A 20 12.51 4.55 17.07
C ASN A 20 12.30 5.05 18.50
N ASP A 21 11.24 4.62 19.19
CA ASP A 21 10.97 5.02 20.57
C ASP A 21 11.99 4.38 21.52
N GLU A 22 12.93 5.20 22.02
CA GLU A 22 14.00 4.78 22.93
C GLU A 22 13.49 4.35 24.32
N SER A 23 12.22 4.61 24.65
CA SER A 23 11.61 4.19 25.91
C SER A 23 11.11 2.74 25.91
N LEU A 24 11.14 2.06 24.75
CA LEU A 24 10.67 0.69 24.63
C LEU A 24 11.59 -0.30 25.37
N THR A 25 10.97 -1.20 26.11
CA THR A 25 11.64 -2.41 26.60
C THR A 25 11.91 -3.39 25.46
N ASP A 26 12.86 -4.31 25.64
CA ASP A 26 13.19 -5.35 24.66
C ASP A 26 11.95 -6.16 24.19
N GLU A 27 11.04 -6.47 25.11
CA GLU A 27 9.82 -7.22 24.83
C GLU A 27 8.85 -6.39 23.95
N GLN A 28 8.74 -5.09 24.22
CA GLN A 28 7.91 -4.18 23.42
C GLN A 28 8.52 -3.94 22.04
N LEU A 29 9.84 -3.77 21.96
CA LEU A 29 10.56 -3.63 20.71
C LEU A 29 10.37 -4.87 19.83
N LYS A 30 10.48 -6.08 20.39
CA LYS A 30 10.17 -7.33 19.65
C LYS A 30 8.76 -7.34 19.10
N LYS A 31 7.76 -6.89 19.87
CA LYS A 31 6.37 -6.80 19.40
C LYS A 31 6.21 -5.79 18.26
N GLU A 32 6.84 -4.62 18.36
CA GLU A 32 6.78 -3.62 17.29
C GLU A 32 7.55 -4.06 16.03
N LEU A 33 8.62 -4.84 16.16
CA LEU A 33 9.32 -5.45 15.01
C LEU A 33 8.41 -6.45 14.27
N GLU A 34 7.71 -7.33 14.99
CA GLU A 34 6.75 -8.26 14.36
C GLU A 34 5.58 -7.51 13.72
N ARG A 35 5.09 -6.47 14.38
CA ARG A 35 4.07 -5.58 13.83
C ARG A 35 4.54 -4.90 12.55
N ALA A 36 5.75 -4.36 12.54
CA ALA A 36 6.32 -3.68 11.38
C ALA A 36 6.48 -4.61 10.18
N LYS A 37 6.89 -5.87 10.40
CA LYS A 37 6.92 -6.90 9.34
C LYS A 37 5.53 -7.14 8.75
N ALA A 38 4.53 -7.35 9.61
CA ALA A 38 3.17 -7.58 9.17
C ALA A 38 2.60 -6.39 8.37
N VAL A 39 2.77 -5.17 8.88
CA VAL A 39 2.32 -3.94 8.21
C VAL A 39 3.03 -3.75 6.87
N SER A 40 4.35 -3.97 6.82
CA SER A 40 5.12 -3.84 5.58
C SER A 40 4.70 -4.85 4.51
N SER A 41 4.38 -6.08 4.92
CA SER A 41 3.87 -7.12 4.02
C SER A 41 2.53 -6.72 3.39
N VAL A 42 1.58 -6.27 4.21
CA VAL A 42 0.26 -5.80 3.73
C VAL A 42 0.42 -4.56 2.84
N ALA A 43 1.26 -3.60 3.25
CA ALA A 43 1.56 -2.40 2.46
C ALA A 43 2.11 -2.74 1.07
N SER A 44 3.02 -3.71 0.99
CA SER A 44 3.60 -4.17 -0.28
C SER A 44 2.54 -4.72 -1.23
N GLN A 45 1.53 -5.43 -0.71
CA GLN A 45 0.42 -5.94 -1.52
C GLN A 45 -0.49 -4.81 -2.02
N ILE A 46 -0.78 -3.82 -1.18
CA ILE A 46 -1.56 -2.63 -1.57
C ILE A 46 -0.84 -1.86 -2.68
N ILE A 47 0.46 -1.63 -2.52
CA ILE A 47 1.29 -0.95 -3.53
C ILE A 47 1.34 -1.76 -4.82
N SER A 48 1.50 -3.07 -4.76
CA SER A 48 1.49 -3.95 -5.94
C SER A 48 0.17 -3.87 -6.70
N ASN A 49 -0.96 -3.83 -5.99
CA ASN A 49 -2.27 -3.60 -6.60
C ASN A 49 -2.33 -2.20 -7.25
N GLY A 50 -1.87 -1.16 -6.55
CA GLY A 50 -1.76 0.19 -7.10
C GLY A 50 -0.95 0.27 -8.39
N PHE A 51 0.19 -0.42 -8.47
CA PHE A 51 0.99 -0.52 -9.69
C PHE A 51 0.25 -1.23 -10.82
N LEU A 52 -0.51 -2.28 -10.52
CA LEU A 52 -1.30 -2.99 -11.52
C LEU A 52 -2.37 -2.09 -12.12
N VAL A 53 -3.08 -1.32 -11.28
CA VAL A 53 -4.07 -0.33 -11.72
C VAL A 53 -3.40 0.77 -12.56
N LEU A 54 -2.28 1.31 -12.10
CA LEU A 54 -1.53 2.34 -12.84
C LEU A 54 -1.11 1.85 -14.23
N LYS A 55 -0.59 0.62 -14.33
CA LYS A 55 -0.20 0.01 -15.61
C LYS A 55 -1.41 -0.17 -16.53
N ALA A 56 -2.56 -0.59 -15.99
CA ALA A 56 -3.80 -0.67 -16.74
C ALA A 56 -4.20 0.70 -17.31
N VAL A 57 -4.16 1.75 -16.49
CA VAL A 57 -4.47 3.13 -16.94
C VAL A 57 -3.51 3.60 -18.05
N GLN A 58 -2.20 3.34 -17.91
CA GLN A 58 -1.21 3.65 -18.94
C GLN A 58 -1.50 2.91 -20.25
N MET A 59 -1.75 1.61 -20.19
CA MET A 59 -2.07 0.81 -21.39
C MET A 59 -3.33 1.29 -22.10
N LYS A 60 -4.35 1.73 -21.35
CA LYS A 60 -5.57 2.32 -21.94
C LYS A 60 -5.27 3.65 -22.64
N SER A 61 -4.43 4.49 -22.03
CA SER A 61 -4.01 5.77 -22.62
C SER A 61 -3.17 5.59 -23.88
N ASP A 62 -2.29 4.59 -23.89
CA ASP A 62 -1.39 4.31 -25.02
C ASP A 62 -2.10 3.58 -26.16
N SER A 63 -3.21 2.89 -25.87
CA SER A 63 -4.02 2.30 -26.92
C SER A 63 -4.69 3.41 -27.73
N MET A 64 -4.33 3.54 -29.01
CA MET A 64 -5.06 4.37 -30.00
C MET A 64 -6.50 3.87 -30.26
N ASN A 65 -6.99 2.94 -29.43
CA ASN A 65 -8.28 2.32 -29.53
C ASN A 65 -9.15 2.77 -28.35
N ALA A 66 -10.03 3.74 -28.62
CA ALA A 66 -10.91 4.34 -27.61
C ALA A 66 -11.82 3.31 -26.91
N ASP A 67 -12.02 2.13 -27.51
CA ASP A 67 -12.85 1.05 -27.00
C ASP A 67 -12.06 0.00 -26.19
N ALA A 68 -10.77 0.22 -25.89
CA ALA A 68 -10.00 -0.68 -25.06
C ALA A 68 -10.58 -0.75 -23.63
N GLN A 69 -11.28 -1.85 -23.33
CA GLN A 69 -11.83 -2.14 -22.01
C GLN A 69 -10.77 -2.78 -21.14
N LEU A 70 -10.54 -2.17 -19.97
CA LEU A 70 -9.70 -2.79 -18.95
C LEU A 70 -10.45 -3.98 -18.33
N PRO A 71 -9.75 -5.06 -17.97
CA PRO A 71 -10.37 -6.15 -17.23
C PRO A 71 -11.09 -5.62 -15.99
N LYS A 72 -12.35 -6.04 -15.78
CA LYS A 72 -13.20 -5.60 -14.64
C LYS A 72 -12.53 -5.73 -13.27
N MET A 73 -11.57 -6.63 -13.11
CA MET A 73 -10.79 -6.80 -11.88
C MET A 73 -9.85 -5.62 -11.56
N LEU A 74 -9.58 -4.75 -12.54
CA LEU A 74 -8.70 -3.58 -12.43
C LEU A 74 -9.48 -2.27 -12.39
N GLU A 75 -10.79 -2.32 -12.63
CA GLU A 75 -11.69 -1.19 -12.42
C GLU A 75 -11.87 -1.06 -10.90
N GLY A 76 -11.27 -0.02 -10.31
CA GLY A 76 -11.39 0.25 -8.88
C GLY A 76 -12.86 0.25 -8.47
N GLY A 77 -13.22 -0.60 -7.50
CA GLY A 77 -14.61 -0.86 -7.11
C GLY A 77 -15.43 0.41 -6.93
N ASN A 78 -16.67 0.37 -7.44
CA ASN A 78 -17.66 1.44 -7.37
C ASN A 78 -17.86 2.02 -5.97
#